data_AF-A0A5D3FY07-F1
#
_entry.id   AF-A0A5D3FY07-F1
#
_cell.length_a   1.000
_cell.length_b   1.000
_cell.length_c   1.000
_cell.angle_alpha   90.00
_cell.angle_beta   90.00
_cell.angle_gamma   90.00
#
_symmetry.space_group_name_H-M   'P 1'
#
loop_
_entity.id
_entity.type
_entity.pdbx_description
1 polymer ?
#
loop_
_entity_poly.entity_id
_entity_poly.type
_entity_poly.pdbx_seq_one_letter_code
_entity_poly.pdbx_strand_id
1 'polypeptide(L)'
;MCEESGEEFRAEAHEESCGESRPRLSRRGLLRSAGVAAGAVTVSGVLSGTASATAPSAPAAAKGYGTRLVLLGTAGGPIWWKGSDRDGVSSAVVVGDAIYLVDCGNSSVHNFRDAGLLGPGDGKNDLGELRAVFLTHLHSDHVADYPGLLLYGICGGGLGRDDRPVQVFGPGRRGALPAVFPPARPAPEPVNPAAPTPGTVDMTASLVAAFATDFNDRLFDTGSPAITARVKAHDIALPDGAAPGGKIPRLDRPIPVYEDDRVRVTATLVDHGQMFPAFGFRFDTDDGSVVFSGDTTVSDNLVDLAGDCDVLVHEVIDQAWVEQSIAALPVPQETKDGYINHMIGSHTTIEQVGKVARRAGAGRLVLNHFSPGHLPDGRWRRAGRDFAGQVVPGRDLMQIGVGRKKH
;
A
#
# COMPACT_ATOMS: atom_id res chain seq x y z
N MET A 1 47.30 -23.33 40.97
CA MET A 1 46.54 -22.87 42.15
C MET A 1 45.18 -22.48 41.64
N CYS A 2 44.21 -23.34 41.94
CA CYS A 2 42.78 -23.17 41.68
C CYS A 2 42.19 -22.13 42.62
N GLU A 3 41.08 -21.53 42.19
CA GLU A 3 39.85 -21.16 42.93
C GLU A 3 39.11 -20.17 42.01
N GLU A 4 38.17 -20.61 41.15
CA GLU A 4 36.76 -21.00 41.41
C GLU A 4 35.95 -19.99 42.25
N SER A 5 34.97 -19.36 41.59
CA SER A 5 33.61 -19.27 42.12
C SER A 5 32.65 -18.91 40.97
N GLY A 6 31.93 -19.93 40.47
CA GLY A 6 30.73 -19.75 39.66
C GLY A 6 29.50 -19.63 40.58
N GLU A 7 28.53 -18.83 40.17
CA GLU A 7 27.19 -18.84 40.75
C GLU A 7 26.22 -19.49 39.75
N GLU A 8 25.84 -20.72 40.10
CA GLU A 8 24.84 -21.56 39.45
C GLU A 8 23.46 -21.19 40.02
N PHE A 9 22.55 -20.70 39.17
CA PHE A 9 21.16 -20.48 39.52
C PHE A 9 20.43 -21.82 39.62
N ARG A 10 20.13 -22.26 40.85
CA ARG A 10 19.28 -23.44 41.13
C ARG A 10 17.80 -23.11 40.87
N ALA A 11 17.17 -23.91 40.01
CA ALA A 11 15.74 -24.00 39.88
C ALA A 11 15.19 -25.00 40.91
N GLU A 12 14.36 -24.54 41.85
CA GLU A 12 13.57 -25.41 42.71
C GLU A 12 12.23 -25.71 42.02
N ALA A 13 11.98 -27.00 41.79
CA ALA A 13 10.72 -27.53 41.30
C ALA A 13 9.75 -27.67 42.49
N HIS A 14 8.59 -27.05 42.38
CA HIS A 14 7.43 -27.35 43.22
C HIS A 14 6.41 -28.14 42.38
N GLU A 15 6.28 -29.42 42.69
CA GLU A 15 5.13 -30.25 42.31
C GLU A 15 3.94 -29.90 43.21
N GLU A 16 2.84 -29.44 42.62
CA GLU A 16 1.52 -29.54 43.23
C GLU A 16 0.52 -30.15 42.24
N SER A 17 -0.12 -31.21 42.70
CA SER A 17 -1.03 -32.07 41.95
C SER A 17 -2.50 -31.66 42.20
N CYS A 18 -3.24 -31.53 41.09
CA CYS A 18 -4.64 -31.92 40.87
C CYS A 18 -5.76 -31.32 41.74
N GLY A 19 -6.64 -30.53 41.10
CA GLY A 19 -7.98 -30.26 41.60
C GLY A 19 -8.77 -29.21 40.80
N GLU A 20 -9.86 -29.67 40.17
CA GLU A 20 -11.09 -28.93 39.81
C GLU A 20 -11.21 -28.16 38.46
N SER A 21 -11.81 -28.89 37.51
CA SER A 21 -13.01 -28.53 36.72
C SER A 21 -13.09 -27.14 36.06
N ARG A 22 -12.88 -27.10 34.74
CA ARG A 22 -13.35 -26.01 33.86
C ARG A 22 -14.69 -26.41 33.20
N PRO A 23 -15.72 -25.55 33.21
CA PRO A 23 -17.00 -25.90 32.61
C PRO A 23 -16.93 -25.87 31.08
N ARG A 24 -17.39 -26.95 30.44
CA ARG A 24 -17.65 -27.03 29.00
C ARG A 24 -18.96 -26.33 28.68
N LEU A 25 -18.95 -25.29 27.85
CA LEU A 25 -20.19 -24.70 27.31
C LEU A 25 -20.80 -25.64 26.26
N SER A 26 -21.99 -26.16 26.56
CA SER A 26 -22.76 -27.03 25.68
C SER A 26 -23.62 -26.21 24.72
N ARG A 27 -23.64 -26.63 23.45
CA ARG A 27 -24.54 -26.15 22.40
C ARG A 27 -25.99 -26.54 22.71
N ARG A 28 -26.85 -25.57 23.10
CA ARG A 28 -28.30 -25.46 22.76
C ARG A 28 -29.01 -24.43 23.65
N GLY A 29 -29.80 -23.54 23.02
CA GLY A 29 -30.74 -22.61 23.67
C GLY A 29 -30.79 -21.24 22.96
N LEU A 30 -31.26 -21.15 21.72
CA LEU A 30 -32.61 -20.70 21.33
C LEU A 30 -33.10 -19.38 21.99
N LEU A 31 -33.14 -18.33 21.14
CA LEU A 31 -34.32 -17.55 20.74
C LEU A 31 -35.34 -17.09 21.81
N ARG A 32 -35.50 -15.76 21.89
CA ARG A 32 -36.74 -14.94 21.92
C ARG A 32 -36.78 -13.92 23.07
N SER A 33 -36.76 -12.65 22.69
CA SER A 33 -37.69 -11.67 23.24
C SER A 33 -37.79 -10.47 22.28
N ALA A 34 -38.98 -10.32 21.70
CA ALA A 34 -39.45 -9.12 21.03
C ALA A 34 -40.60 -8.54 21.88
N GLY A 35 -40.67 -7.20 21.98
CA GLY A 35 -41.86 -6.45 22.41
C GLY A 35 -41.52 -5.02 22.82
N VAL A 36 -41.74 -4.00 21.96
CA VAL A 36 -42.88 -3.02 21.89
C VAL A 36 -42.79 -1.97 23.04
N ALA A 37 -42.88 -0.63 22.91
CA ALA A 37 -43.58 0.31 22.01
C ALA A 37 -42.86 1.70 22.03
N ALA A 38 -42.82 2.44 20.91
CA ALA A 38 -43.68 3.59 20.54
C ALA A 38 -43.33 4.95 21.18
N GLY A 39 -43.06 5.95 20.32
CA GLY A 39 -42.96 7.36 20.66
C GLY A 39 -42.66 8.20 19.42
N ALA A 40 -43.71 8.65 18.73
CA ALA A 40 -43.63 9.50 17.54
C ALA A 40 -43.38 10.98 17.93
N VAL A 41 -42.42 11.63 17.27
CA VAL A 41 -42.39 13.09 17.12
C VAL A 41 -42.14 13.41 15.66
N THR A 42 -43.17 13.93 15.01
CA THR A 42 -43.14 14.52 13.67
C THR A 42 -42.52 15.91 13.73
N VAL A 43 -41.42 16.12 13.02
CA VAL A 43 -40.95 17.47 12.64
C VAL A 43 -40.89 17.52 11.12
N SER A 44 -41.83 18.24 10.53
CA SER A 44 -41.82 18.64 9.12
C SER A 44 -40.64 19.60 8.89
N GLY A 45 -39.66 19.16 8.11
CA GLY A 45 -38.58 20.00 7.58
C GLY A 45 -38.62 19.97 6.06
N VAL A 46 -38.93 21.12 5.46
CA VAL A 46 -38.85 21.35 4.02
C VAL A 46 -37.38 21.28 3.61
N LEU A 47 -36.96 20.15 3.03
CA LEU A 47 -35.65 20.02 2.40
C LEU A 47 -35.73 20.55 0.97
N SER A 48 -35.24 21.76 0.77
CA SER A 48 -34.84 22.28 -0.53
C SER A 48 -33.78 21.33 -1.11
N GLY A 49 -34.21 20.47 -2.03
CA GLY A 49 -33.32 19.53 -2.72
C GLY A 49 -32.39 20.27 -3.67
N THR A 50 -31.18 20.57 -3.23
CA THR A 50 -30.05 20.68 -4.15
C THR A 50 -29.66 19.25 -4.51
N ALA A 51 -30.06 18.79 -5.69
CA ALA A 51 -29.56 17.56 -6.28
C ALA A 51 -28.03 17.68 -6.42
N SER A 52 -27.30 17.15 -5.44
CA SER A 52 -25.89 16.85 -5.61
C SER A 52 -25.83 15.75 -6.66
N ALA A 53 -25.29 16.06 -7.83
CA ALA A 53 -25.04 15.07 -8.86
C ALA A 53 -24.01 14.08 -8.31
N THR A 54 -24.49 12.99 -7.70
CA THR A 54 -23.67 11.86 -7.33
C THR A 54 -23.15 11.24 -8.63
N ALA A 55 -21.85 11.38 -8.84
CA ALA A 55 -21.16 10.58 -9.85
C ALA A 55 -21.48 9.09 -9.57
N PRO A 56 -21.80 8.29 -10.59
CA PRO A 56 -22.14 6.89 -10.37
C PRO A 56 -20.99 6.18 -9.65
N SER A 57 -21.33 5.32 -8.70
CA SER A 57 -20.36 4.44 -8.06
C SER A 57 -19.65 3.61 -9.15
N ALA A 58 -18.33 3.54 -9.05
CA ALA A 58 -17.43 2.99 -10.06
C ALA A 58 -17.55 1.47 -10.42
N PRO A 59 -18.26 0.56 -9.70
CA PRO A 59 -18.28 -0.86 -10.06
C PRO A 59 -18.77 -1.17 -11.50
N ALA A 60 -19.60 -0.31 -12.09
CA ALA A 60 -20.17 -0.54 -13.42
C ALA A 60 -19.16 -0.33 -14.58
N ALA A 61 -18.12 0.49 -14.37
CA ALA A 61 -17.22 0.91 -15.45
C ALA A 61 -16.24 -0.20 -15.91
N ALA A 62 -15.86 -1.10 -15.00
CA ALA A 62 -14.97 -2.23 -15.28
C ALA A 62 -15.71 -3.53 -15.63
N LYS A 63 -17.05 -3.54 -15.60
CA LYS A 63 -17.84 -4.73 -15.93
C LYS A 63 -17.56 -5.16 -17.38
N GLY A 64 -17.20 -6.42 -17.59
CA GLY A 64 -16.92 -6.99 -18.92
C GLY A 64 -15.46 -6.87 -19.37
N TYR A 65 -14.55 -6.41 -18.53
CA TYR A 65 -13.11 -6.45 -18.82
C TYR A 65 -12.48 -7.69 -18.18
N GLY A 66 -11.50 -8.31 -18.86
CA GLY A 66 -10.74 -9.44 -18.31
C GLY A 66 -9.70 -9.00 -17.28
N THR A 67 -9.14 -7.80 -17.49
CA THR A 67 -8.21 -7.13 -16.57
C THR A 67 -8.83 -5.84 -16.07
N ARG A 68 -8.73 -5.58 -14.76
CA ARG A 68 -9.20 -4.35 -14.12
C ARG A 68 -8.19 -3.83 -13.11
N LEU A 69 -8.05 -2.51 -13.07
CA LEU A 69 -7.40 -1.77 -12.00
C LEU A 69 -8.45 -1.37 -10.96
N VAL A 70 -8.15 -1.59 -9.69
CA VAL A 70 -8.96 -1.15 -8.55
C VAL A 70 -8.10 -0.24 -7.69
N LEU A 71 -8.52 1.01 -7.51
CA LEU A 71 -7.86 1.92 -6.57
C LEU A 71 -8.46 1.67 -5.18
N LEU A 72 -7.73 1.04 -4.27
CA LEU A 72 -8.23 0.72 -2.94
C LEU A 72 -8.17 1.95 -2.03
N GLY A 73 -7.09 2.72 -2.10
CA GLY A 73 -6.95 4.01 -1.45
C GLY A 73 -6.05 4.92 -2.26
N THR A 74 -6.27 6.23 -2.14
CA THR A 74 -5.66 7.22 -3.06
C THR A 74 -5.00 8.40 -2.36
N ALA A 75 -5.00 8.47 -1.03
CA ALA A 75 -4.31 9.52 -0.29
C ALA A 75 -2.78 9.36 -0.36
N GLY A 76 -2.08 10.48 -0.55
CA GLY A 76 -0.63 10.55 -0.45
C GLY A 76 -0.16 11.05 0.91
N GLY A 77 0.95 10.49 1.39
CA GLY A 77 1.57 10.84 2.65
C GLY A 77 0.83 10.29 3.88
N PRO A 78 1.49 10.26 5.05
CA PRO A 78 0.94 9.69 6.29
C PRO A 78 -0.04 10.63 7.02
N ILE A 79 -0.54 11.69 6.37
CA ILE A 79 -1.35 12.73 7.01
C ILE A 79 -2.83 12.39 6.92
N TRP A 80 -3.50 12.38 8.08
CA TRP A 80 -4.96 12.32 8.16
C TRP A 80 -5.59 13.68 7.91
N TRP A 81 -6.00 13.92 6.67
CA TRP A 81 -6.60 15.19 6.26
C TRP A 81 -8.05 15.32 6.74
N LYS A 82 -8.34 16.33 7.57
CA LYS A 82 -9.72 16.67 7.93
C LYS A 82 -10.55 16.98 6.68
N GLY A 83 -11.65 16.27 6.49
CA GLY A 83 -12.56 16.47 5.36
C GLY A 83 -12.13 15.77 4.07
N SER A 84 -11.09 14.91 4.11
CA SER A 84 -10.83 13.95 3.04
C SER A 84 -11.63 12.67 3.27
N ASP A 85 -12.09 12.07 2.18
CA ASP A 85 -12.71 10.75 2.11
C ASP A 85 -11.75 9.70 1.50
N ARG A 86 -10.44 9.99 1.50
CA ARG A 86 -9.40 9.13 0.94
C ARG A 86 -8.64 8.38 2.03
N ASP A 87 -8.49 7.09 1.84
CA ASP A 87 -7.63 6.17 2.55
C ASP A 87 -6.22 6.10 1.93
N GLY A 88 -5.29 5.48 2.66
CA GLY A 88 -3.88 5.41 2.26
C GLY A 88 -3.67 4.70 0.93
N VAL A 89 -2.64 5.12 0.20
CA VAL A 89 -2.35 4.62 -1.15
C VAL A 89 -2.28 3.09 -1.20
N SER A 90 -3.10 2.52 -2.09
CA SER A 90 -3.18 1.07 -2.30
C SER A 90 -3.97 0.79 -3.56
N SER A 91 -3.55 -0.19 -4.35
CA SER A 91 -4.24 -0.55 -5.60
C SER A 91 -4.15 -2.04 -5.89
N ALA A 92 -5.13 -2.58 -6.59
CA ALA A 92 -5.11 -3.96 -7.06
C ALA A 92 -5.22 -4.04 -8.58
N VAL A 93 -4.35 -4.82 -9.22
CA VAL A 93 -4.55 -5.29 -10.59
C VAL A 93 -5.22 -6.66 -10.49
N VAL A 94 -6.37 -6.82 -11.14
CA VAL A 94 -7.13 -8.07 -11.13
C VAL A 94 -7.26 -8.61 -12.53
N VAL A 95 -6.85 -9.85 -12.75
CA VAL A 95 -6.87 -10.56 -14.05
C VAL A 95 -7.66 -11.84 -13.90
N GLY A 96 -8.93 -11.83 -14.34
CA GLY A 96 -9.87 -12.90 -14.03
C GLY A 96 -10.10 -13.00 -12.52
N ASP A 97 -9.67 -14.12 -11.93
CA ASP A 97 -9.69 -14.36 -10.49
C ASP A 97 -8.43 -13.88 -9.78
N ALA A 98 -7.29 -13.83 -10.46
CA ALA A 98 -5.99 -13.49 -9.89
C ALA A 98 -5.89 -12.03 -9.45
N ILE A 99 -5.37 -11.79 -8.24
CA ILE A 99 -5.23 -10.46 -7.66
C ILE A 99 -3.77 -10.17 -7.32
N TYR A 100 -3.32 -8.98 -7.72
CA TYR A 100 -1.98 -8.45 -7.44
C TYR A 100 -2.12 -7.10 -6.76
N LEU A 101 -1.59 -6.96 -5.55
CA LEU A 101 -1.66 -5.73 -4.76
C LEU A 101 -0.42 -4.88 -5.01
N VAL A 102 -0.60 -3.56 -5.17
CA VAL A 102 0.47 -2.56 -5.24
C VAL A 102 0.30 -1.61 -4.08
N ASP A 103 1.32 -1.58 -3.23
CA ASP A 103 1.33 -0.94 -1.91
C ASP A 103 0.21 -1.43 -0.97
N CYS A 104 0.37 -1.13 0.32
CA CYS A 104 -0.51 -1.56 1.40
C CYS A 104 -0.63 -0.45 2.45
N GLY A 105 -1.03 0.74 1.99
CA GLY A 105 -1.30 1.89 2.83
C GLY A 105 -2.49 1.71 3.78
N ASN A 106 -2.68 2.66 4.68
CA ASN A 106 -3.73 2.59 5.71
C ASN A 106 -5.12 2.28 5.11
N SER A 107 -5.85 1.35 5.74
CA SER A 107 -7.17 0.84 5.31
C SER A 107 -7.18 -0.09 4.08
N SER A 108 -6.03 -0.48 3.52
CA SER A 108 -5.95 -1.40 2.38
C SER A 108 -6.79 -2.67 2.54
N VAL A 109 -6.72 -3.35 3.68
CA VAL A 109 -7.43 -4.62 3.93
C VAL A 109 -8.94 -4.39 4.01
N HIS A 110 -9.37 -3.29 4.61
CA HIS A 110 -10.79 -2.90 4.65
C HIS A 110 -11.32 -2.60 3.24
N ASN A 111 -10.55 -1.85 2.47
CA ASN A 111 -10.94 -1.46 1.12
C ASN A 111 -10.86 -2.65 0.14
N PHE A 112 -10.00 -3.63 0.41
CA PHE A 112 -9.99 -4.90 -0.32
C PHE A 112 -11.34 -5.62 -0.19
N ARG A 113 -11.88 -5.68 1.04
CA ARG A 113 -13.25 -6.19 1.29
C ARG A 113 -14.30 -5.34 0.57
N ASP A 114 -14.26 -4.02 0.75
CA ASP A 114 -15.30 -3.13 0.24
C ASP A 114 -15.29 -3.00 -1.29
N ALA A 115 -14.15 -3.28 -1.92
CA ALA A 115 -14.02 -3.42 -3.37
C ALA A 115 -14.56 -4.77 -3.91
N GLY A 116 -14.99 -5.67 -3.03
CA GLY A 116 -15.49 -7.00 -3.40
C GLY A 116 -14.40 -7.93 -3.91
N LEU A 117 -13.19 -7.82 -3.36
CA LEU A 117 -12.04 -8.64 -3.77
C LEU A 117 -11.84 -9.91 -2.92
N LEU A 118 -12.61 -10.07 -1.85
CA LEU A 118 -12.60 -11.33 -1.09
C LEU A 118 -13.16 -12.47 -1.94
N GLY A 119 -12.65 -13.67 -1.70
CA GLY A 119 -13.11 -14.88 -2.35
C GLY A 119 -14.60 -15.20 -2.07
N PRO A 120 -15.17 -16.17 -2.79
CA PRO A 120 -16.61 -16.49 -2.76
C PRO A 120 -17.10 -17.13 -1.44
N GLY A 121 -16.24 -17.18 -0.41
CA GLY A 121 -16.59 -17.67 0.92
C GLY A 121 -17.74 -16.91 1.59
N ASP A 122 -18.09 -17.33 2.80
CA ASP A 122 -19.22 -16.85 3.61
C ASP A 122 -19.07 -15.41 4.16
N GLY A 123 -18.38 -14.53 3.43
CA GLY A 123 -18.13 -13.13 3.81
C GLY A 123 -16.95 -12.93 4.78
N LYS A 124 -16.07 -13.92 4.90
CA LYS A 124 -14.85 -13.87 5.72
C LYS A 124 -13.63 -13.44 4.90
N ASN A 125 -12.49 -13.22 5.56
CA ASN A 125 -11.20 -12.81 4.99
C ASN A 125 -10.58 -13.90 4.08
N ASP A 126 -11.26 -14.26 2.99
CA ASP A 126 -10.73 -15.15 1.96
C ASP A 126 -9.89 -14.35 0.97
N LEU A 127 -8.57 -14.46 1.11
CA LEU A 127 -7.56 -13.86 0.25
C LEU A 127 -6.83 -14.94 -0.57
N GLY A 128 -7.49 -16.06 -0.88
CA GLY A 128 -6.90 -17.16 -1.65
C GLY A 128 -6.46 -16.78 -3.07
N GLU A 129 -7.09 -15.75 -3.65
CA GLU A 129 -6.72 -15.23 -4.96
C GLU A 129 -5.67 -14.10 -4.97
N LEU A 130 -5.25 -13.63 -3.80
CA LEU A 130 -4.09 -12.75 -3.72
C LEU A 130 -2.83 -13.56 -4.03
N ARG A 131 -2.17 -13.26 -5.15
CA ARG A 131 -0.99 -14.00 -5.62
C ARG A 131 0.30 -13.31 -5.26
N ALA A 132 0.34 -11.98 -5.42
CA ALA A 132 1.52 -11.19 -5.07
C ALA A 132 1.18 -9.78 -4.58
N VAL A 133 2.11 -9.22 -3.80
CA VAL A 133 2.12 -7.84 -3.31
C VAL A 133 3.42 -7.18 -3.78
N PHE A 134 3.32 -5.96 -4.29
CA PHE A 134 4.44 -5.17 -4.78
C PHE A 134 4.50 -3.85 -4.01
N LEU A 135 5.53 -3.69 -3.18
CA LEU A 135 5.77 -2.47 -2.41
C LEU A 135 6.71 -1.56 -3.21
N THR A 136 6.24 -0.36 -3.54
CA THR A 136 7.01 0.62 -4.33
C THR A 136 8.19 1.13 -3.52
N HIS A 137 7.95 1.43 -2.25
CA HIS A 137 8.96 1.75 -1.26
C HIS A 137 8.44 1.51 0.17
N LEU A 138 9.30 1.69 1.18
CA LEU A 138 9.00 1.40 2.59
C LEU A 138 8.67 2.65 3.42
N HIS A 139 8.06 3.69 2.84
CA HIS A 139 7.43 4.72 3.67
C HIS A 139 6.15 4.17 4.29
N SER A 140 5.80 4.68 5.48
CA SER A 140 4.69 4.16 6.26
C SER A 140 3.35 4.22 5.52
N ASP A 141 3.09 5.28 4.74
CA ASP A 141 1.84 5.42 4.00
C ASP A 141 1.66 4.40 2.88
N HIS A 142 2.72 3.68 2.48
CA HIS A 142 2.67 2.59 1.51
C HIS A 142 2.66 1.20 2.16
N VAL A 143 2.90 1.08 3.47
CA VAL A 143 3.03 -0.23 4.15
C VAL A 143 2.28 -0.32 5.48
N ALA A 144 1.60 0.73 5.92
CA ALA A 144 0.98 0.81 7.25
C ALA A 144 0.00 -0.32 7.54
N ASP A 145 -0.68 -0.84 6.52
CA ASP A 145 -1.67 -1.92 6.67
C ASP A 145 -1.12 -3.29 6.25
N TYR A 146 0.16 -3.38 5.87
CA TYR A 146 0.83 -4.65 5.61
C TYR A 146 0.83 -5.58 6.85
N PRO A 147 1.07 -5.11 8.09
CA PRO A 147 0.87 -5.95 9.27
C PRO A 147 -0.57 -6.46 9.39
N GLY A 148 -1.56 -5.63 9.06
CA GLY A 148 -2.98 -6.01 9.03
C GLY A 148 -3.23 -7.12 8.03
N LEU A 149 -2.63 -7.05 6.84
CA LEU A 149 -2.71 -8.12 5.84
C LEU A 149 -2.16 -9.45 6.37
N LEU A 150 -1.00 -9.43 7.06
CA LEU A 150 -0.40 -10.63 7.64
C LEU A 150 -1.27 -11.23 8.76
N LEU A 151 -1.79 -10.38 9.66
CA LEU A 151 -2.54 -10.81 10.84
C LEU A 151 -3.97 -11.25 10.50
N TYR A 152 -4.69 -10.43 9.75
CA TYR A 152 -6.09 -10.67 9.43
C TYR A 152 -6.25 -11.59 8.22
N GLY A 153 -5.28 -11.61 7.31
CA GLY A 153 -5.34 -12.44 6.11
C GLY A 153 -5.29 -13.93 6.42
N ILE A 154 -4.58 -14.36 7.47
CA ILE A 154 -4.54 -15.79 7.86
C ILE A 154 -5.82 -16.27 8.56
N CYS A 155 -6.78 -15.37 8.81
CA CYS A 155 -8.04 -15.67 9.47
C CYS A 155 -9.16 -15.90 8.45
N GLY A 156 -10.24 -16.57 8.85
CA GLY A 156 -11.56 -16.53 8.19
C GLY A 156 -11.71 -17.25 6.84
N GLY A 157 -10.73 -17.14 5.94
CA GLY A 157 -10.67 -17.81 4.64
C GLY A 157 -9.24 -18.08 4.17
N GLY A 158 -8.27 -17.34 4.70
CA GLY A 158 -6.84 -17.60 4.53
C GLY A 158 -6.15 -16.62 3.57
N LEU A 159 -4.81 -16.65 3.60
CA LEU A 159 -3.94 -15.76 2.83
C LEU A 159 -3.16 -16.58 1.79
N GLY A 160 -3.47 -16.35 0.51
CA GLY A 160 -2.97 -17.21 -0.57
C GLY A 160 -3.48 -18.65 -0.44
N ARG A 161 -2.81 -19.60 -1.12
CA ARG A 161 -3.15 -21.03 -1.09
C ARG A 161 -1.96 -21.86 -0.59
N ASP A 162 -2.20 -23.13 -0.26
CA ASP A 162 -1.15 -24.05 0.25
C ASP A 162 -0.04 -24.27 -0.79
N ASP A 163 -0.46 -24.46 -2.04
CA ASP A 163 0.39 -24.65 -3.20
C ASP A 163 0.86 -23.33 -3.83
N ARG A 164 0.29 -22.20 -3.40
CA ARG A 164 0.57 -20.86 -3.92
C ARG A 164 0.56 -19.83 -2.79
N PRO A 165 1.64 -19.74 -2.00
CA PRO A 165 1.79 -18.67 -1.01
C PRO A 165 1.90 -17.30 -1.70
N VAL A 166 1.46 -16.26 -1.00
CA VAL A 166 1.56 -14.88 -1.48
C VAL A 166 3.03 -14.49 -1.59
N GLN A 167 3.43 -14.01 -2.77
CA GLN A 167 4.77 -13.47 -2.98
C GLN A 167 4.77 -11.97 -2.67
N VAL A 168 5.72 -11.48 -1.87
CA VAL A 168 5.81 -10.06 -1.53
C VAL A 168 7.14 -9.53 -2.04
N PHE A 169 7.12 -8.59 -2.97
CA PHE A 169 8.29 -7.97 -3.56
C PHE A 169 8.37 -6.51 -3.14
N GLY A 170 9.56 -6.05 -2.79
CA GLY A 170 9.79 -4.63 -2.49
C GLY A 170 11.26 -4.29 -2.34
N PRO A 171 11.60 -3.10 -1.84
CA PRO A 171 12.98 -2.69 -1.71
C PRO A 171 13.79 -3.55 -0.75
N GLY A 172 15.02 -3.87 -1.16
CA GLY A 172 16.01 -4.41 -0.24
C GLY A 172 16.53 -3.38 0.76
N ARG A 173 17.44 -3.84 1.63
CA ARG A 173 18.14 -2.97 2.58
C ARG A 173 18.72 -1.76 1.86
N ARG A 174 18.44 -0.57 2.38
CA ARG A 174 19.04 0.67 1.87
C ARG A 174 20.56 0.64 1.94
N GLY A 175 21.13 0.07 3.00
CA GLY A 175 22.57 -0.09 3.18
C GLY A 175 23.30 1.12 3.79
N ALA A 176 22.66 2.29 3.87
CA ALA A 176 23.17 3.47 4.56
C ALA A 176 22.02 4.34 5.09
N LEU A 177 22.25 5.04 6.20
CA LEU A 177 21.33 6.06 6.71
C LEU A 177 21.26 7.28 5.76
N PRO A 178 20.15 8.03 5.75
CA PRO A 178 20.06 9.27 4.98
C PRO A 178 21.07 10.30 5.45
N ALA A 179 21.54 11.12 4.51
CA ALA A 179 22.31 12.31 4.84
C ALA A 179 21.46 13.25 5.72
N VAL A 180 22.11 13.86 6.71
CA VAL A 180 21.46 14.86 7.55
C VAL A 180 21.19 16.10 6.73
N PHE A 181 19.94 16.56 6.72
CA PHE A 181 19.59 17.87 6.21
C PHE A 181 19.23 18.82 7.35
N PRO A 182 19.73 20.07 7.29
CA PRO A 182 20.83 20.52 6.43
C PRO A 182 22.19 19.92 6.87
N PRO A 183 23.21 19.90 5.99
CA PRO A 183 24.47 19.18 6.25
C PRO A 183 25.23 19.61 7.50
N ALA A 184 25.03 20.85 7.97
CA ALA A 184 25.69 21.38 9.17
C ALA A 184 25.09 20.86 10.49
N ARG A 185 23.92 20.23 10.46
CA ARG A 185 23.25 19.73 11.65
C ARG A 185 23.91 18.42 12.12
N PRO A 186 24.10 18.22 13.45
CA PRO A 186 24.58 16.94 13.97
C PRO A 186 23.67 15.76 13.60
N ALA A 187 24.28 14.62 13.28
CA ALA A 187 23.53 13.39 13.04
C ALA A 187 22.85 12.89 14.33
N PRO A 188 21.57 12.53 14.30
CA PRO A 188 20.89 11.93 15.45
C PRO A 188 21.33 10.47 15.63
N GLU A 189 21.06 9.92 16.82
CA GLU A 189 21.16 8.48 17.05
C GLU A 189 20.15 7.72 16.17
N PRO A 190 20.57 6.64 15.48
CA PRO A 190 19.67 5.85 14.65
C PRO A 190 18.58 5.17 15.48
N VAL A 191 17.35 5.15 14.96
CA VAL A 191 16.30 4.25 15.46
C VAL A 191 16.65 2.82 15.05
N ASN A 192 16.56 1.88 15.99
CA ASN A 192 16.99 0.48 15.82
C ASN A 192 18.42 0.33 15.24
N PRO A 193 19.47 0.68 16.01
CA PRO A 193 20.86 0.66 15.52
C PRO A 193 21.34 -0.70 14.97
N ALA A 194 20.74 -1.81 15.40
CA ALA A 194 21.08 -3.15 14.93
C ALA A 194 20.62 -3.42 13.49
N ALA A 195 19.55 -2.77 13.04
CA ALA A 195 19.00 -2.88 11.69
C ALA A 195 18.35 -1.54 11.29
N PRO A 196 19.14 -0.49 11.00
CA PRO A 196 18.63 0.87 10.87
C PRO A 196 17.89 1.15 9.55
N THR A 197 18.06 0.28 8.54
CA THR A 197 17.44 0.43 7.22
C THR A 197 17.01 -0.93 6.66
N PRO A 198 16.02 -1.59 7.28
CA PRO A 198 15.58 -2.92 6.86
C PRO A 198 15.01 -2.90 5.44
N GLY A 199 15.20 -4.00 4.71
CA GLY A 199 14.49 -4.26 3.45
C GLY A 199 13.13 -4.90 3.67
N THR A 200 12.43 -5.28 2.60
CA THR A 200 11.13 -5.95 2.63
C THR A 200 11.20 -7.30 3.35
N VAL A 201 12.27 -8.07 3.14
CA VAL A 201 12.49 -9.35 3.84
C VAL A 201 12.66 -9.13 5.35
N ASP A 202 13.51 -8.17 5.74
CA ASP A 202 13.76 -7.86 7.15
C ASP A 202 12.52 -7.30 7.85
N MET A 203 11.78 -6.41 7.19
CA MET A 203 10.53 -5.84 7.69
C MET A 203 9.51 -6.96 7.93
N THR A 204 9.34 -7.86 6.96
CA THR A 204 8.42 -9.00 7.10
C THR A 204 8.83 -9.90 8.27
N ALA A 205 10.12 -10.24 8.40
CA ALA A 205 10.62 -11.02 9.53
C ALA A 205 10.39 -10.32 10.88
N SER A 206 10.60 -9.00 10.92
CA SER A 206 10.39 -8.17 12.13
C SER A 206 8.92 -8.13 12.53
N LEU A 207 8.00 -8.05 11.58
CA LEU A 207 6.56 -8.11 11.84
C LEU A 207 6.14 -9.50 12.34
N VAL A 208 6.67 -10.57 11.74
CA VAL A 208 6.43 -11.94 12.25
C VAL A 208 6.92 -12.07 13.69
N ALA A 209 8.10 -11.53 14.02
CA ALA A 209 8.62 -11.52 15.38
C ALA A 209 7.76 -10.68 16.33
N ALA A 210 7.37 -9.48 15.91
CA ALA A 210 6.56 -8.54 16.71
C ALA A 210 5.20 -9.14 17.10
N PHE A 211 4.60 -9.94 16.22
CA PHE A 211 3.31 -10.58 16.44
C PHE A 211 3.40 -12.09 16.67
N ALA A 212 4.57 -12.58 17.09
CA ALA A 212 4.79 -14.02 17.29
C ALA A 212 3.81 -14.64 18.29
N THR A 213 3.41 -13.90 19.34
CA THR A 213 2.38 -14.36 20.29
C THR A 213 1.08 -14.71 19.59
N ASP A 214 0.54 -13.81 18.76
CA ASP A 214 -0.72 -14.05 18.03
C ASP A 214 -0.56 -15.21 17.03
N PHE A 215 0.52 -15.20 16.24
CA PHE A 215 0.78 -16.28 15.28
C PHE A 215 0.91 -17.65 15.96
N ASN A 216 1.57 -17.72 17.12
CA ASN A 216 1.69 -18.95 17.88
C ASN A 216 0.34 -19.36 18.48
N ASP A 217 -0.40 -18.45 19.10
CA ASP A 217 -1.73 -18.77 19.66
C ASP A 217 -2.62 -19.42 18.61
N ARG A 218 -2.69 -18.86 17.39
CA ARG A 218 -3.48 -19.44 16.29
C ARG A 218 -2.94 -20.77 15.77
N LEU A 219 -1.62 -20.88 15.65
CA LEU A 219 -0.97 -22.10 15.17
C LEU A 219 -1.22 -23.27 16.14
N PHE A 220 -1.07 -23.03 17.44
CA PHE A 220 -1.15 -24.05 18.48
C PHE A 220 -2.60 -24.33 18.94
N ASP A 221 -3.47 -23.32 18.99
CA ASP A 221 -4.87 -23.48 19.45
C ASP A 221 -5.80 -23.94 18.32
N THR A 222 -5.76 -23.26 17.17
CA THR A 222 -6.72 -23.49 16.08
C THR A 222 -6.14 -24.28 14.90
N GLY A 223 -4.85 -24.62 14.92
CA GLY A 223 -4.18 -25.29 13.80
C GLY A 223 -4.03 -24.40 12.56
N SER A 224 -4.05 -23.07 12.73
CA SER A 224 -3.88 -22.15 11.61
C SER A 224 -2.52 -22.37 10.95
N PRO A 225 -2.41 -22.24 9.62
CA PRO A 225 -1.13 -22.34 8.93
C PRO A 225 -0.13 -21.32 9.47
N ALA A 226 1.14 -21.71 9.56
CA ALA A 226 2.20 -20.77 9.88
C ALA A 226 2.23 -19.64 8.84
N ILE A 227 2.31 -18.39 9.30
CA ILE A 227 2.37 -17.21 8.40
C ILE A 227 3.55 -17.31 7.42
N THR A 228 4.67 -17.88 7.87
CA THR A 228 5.88 -18.12 7.05
C THR A 228 5.66 -19.16 5.94
N ALA A 229 4.62 -19.98 6.02
CA ALA A 229 4.19 -20.87 4.95
C ALA A 229 3.23 -20.18 3.96
N ARG A 230 2.60 -19.07 4.36
CA ARG A 230 1.62 -18.31 3.54
C ARG A 230 2.23 -17.14 2.79
N VAL A 231 3.32 -16.57 3.28
CA VAL A 231 3.95 -15.38 2.70
C VAL A 231 5.43 -15.63 2.44
N LYS A 232 5.90 -15.26 1.25
CA LYS A 232 7.30 -15.30 0.83
C LYS A 232 7.73 -13.90 0.40
N ALA A 233 8.53 -13.24 1.23
CA ALA A 233 9.07 -11.92 0.95
C ALA A 233 10.37 -12.00 0.16
N HIS A 234 10.58 -11.02 -0.73
CA HIS A 234 11.71 -10.90 -1.62
C HIS A 234 12.15 -9.44 -1.70
N ASP A 235 13.46 -9.22 -1.57
CA ASP A 235 14.07 -7.93 -1.86
C ASP A 235 14.37 -7.87 -3.37
N ILE A 236 13.92 -6.81 -4.04
CA ILE A 236 14.22 -6.56 -5.45
C ILE A 236 15.70 -6.19 -5.57
N ALA A 237 16.43 -6.92 -6.41
CA ALA A 237 17.84 -6.68 -6.67
C ALA A 237 18.07 -5.30 -7.30
N LEU A 238 19.09 -4.60 -6.83
CA LEU A 238 19.47 -3.30 -7.36
C LEU A 238 20.34 -3.45 -8.62
N PRO A 239 20.12 -2.60 -9.64
CA PRO A 239 21.01 -2.53 -10.78
C PRO A 239 22.36 -1.92 -10.40
N ASP A 240 23.39 -2.23 -11.19
CA ASP A 240 24.74 -1.73 -10.98
C ASP A 240 24.78 -0.19 -10.93
N GLY A 241 25.55 0.34 -9.98
CA GLY A 241 25.71 1.78 -9.78
C GLY A 241 24.57 2.47 -9.03
N ALA A 242 23.49 1.77 -8.68
CA ALA A 242 22.45 2.32 -7.82
C ALA A 242 22.92 2.33 -6.35
N ALA A 243 22.86 3.49 -5.70
CA ALA A 243 23.26 3.66 -4.31
C ALA A 243 22.42 4.76 -3.61
N PRO A 244 22.20 4.67 -2.29
CA PRO A 244 21.49 5.71 -1.53
C PRO A 244 22.17 7.07 -1.63
N GLY A 245 21.38 8.13 -1.86
CA GLY A 245 21.88 9.50 -1.97
C GLY A 245 22.65 9.80 -3.26
N GLY A 246 22.82 8.81 -4.14
CA GLY A 246 23.36 8.99 -5.49
C GLY A 246 22.27 9.35 -6.49
N LYS A 247 22.68 9.76 -7.69
CA LYS A 247 21.77 9.89 -8.84
C LYS A 247 21.28 8.51 -9.26
N ILE A 248 19.98 8.36 -9.48
CA ILE A 248 19.41 7.11 -10.01
C ILE A 248 20.01 6.82 -11.41
N PRO A 249 20.63 5.64 -11.62
CA PRO A 249 21.19 5.29 -12.92
C PRO A 249 20.09 5.10 -13.95
N ARG A 250 20.39 5.44 -15.22
CA ARG A 250 19.51 5.09 -16.34
C ARG A 250 19.61 3.60 -16.61
N LEU A 251 18.45 2.99 -16.83
CA LEU A 251 18.35 1.55 -17.06
C LEU A 251 18.12 1.28 -18.55
N ASP A 252 18.93 0.41 -19.13
CA ASP A 252 18.77 -0.02 -20.52
C ASP A 252 17.55 -0.94 -20.71
N ARG A 253 17.10 -1.58 -19.63
CA ARG A 253 15.92 -2.45 -19.61
C ARG A 253 15.27 -2.49 -18.22
N PRO A 254 13.96 -2.73 -18.15
CA PRO A 254 13.27 -2.97 -16.89
C PRO A 254 13.81 -4.18 -16.13
N ILE A 255 13.71 -4.13 -14.81
CA ILE A 255 14.06 -5.21 -13.88
C ILE A 255 12.92 -6.23 -13.90
N PRO A 256 13.13 -7.51 -14.25
CA PRO A 256 12.11 -8.54 -14.09
C PRO A 256 11.88 -8.82 -12.60
N VAL A 257 10.62 -8.83 -12.16
CA VAL A 257 10.28 -9.03 -10.73
C VAL A 257 9.46 -10.29 -10.51
N TYR A 258 8.40 -10.49 -11.29
CA TYR A 258 7.47 -11.59 -11.10
C TYR A 258 6.80 -11.97 -12.43
N GLU A 259 6.48 -13.25 -12.60
CA GLU A 259 5.74 -13.75 -13.74
C GLU A 259 4.93 -14.99 -13.34
N ASP A 260 3.69 -15.07 -13.79
CA ASP A 260 2.83 -16.25 -13.69
C ASP A 260 1.99 -16.43 -14.97
N ASP A 261 0.97 -17.30 -14.93
CA ASP A 261 0.09 -17.57 -16.07
C ASP A 261 -0.82 -16.39 -16.48
N ARG A 262 -0.83 -15.28 -15.74
CA ARG A 262 -1.74 -14.15 -15.97
C ARG A 262 -1.03 -12.83 -16.19
N VAL A 263 0.14 -12.63 -15.56
CA VAL A 263 0.87 -11.37 -15.60
C VAL A 263 2.36 -11.57 -15.73
N ARG A 264 3.01 -10.61 -16.41
CA ARG A 264 4.43 -10.34 -16.28
C ARG A 264 4.61 -8.98 -15.61
N VAL A 265 5.40 -8.95 -14.54
CA VAL A 265 5.68 -7.74 -13.77
C VAL A 265 7.15 -7.37 -13.88
N THR A 266 7.38 -6.14 -14.35
CA THR A 266 8.70 -5.52 -14.39
C THR A 266 8.73 -4.25 -13.56
N ALA A 267 9.91 -3.83 -13.13
CA ALA A 267 10.12 -2.64 -12.34
C ALA A 267 11.20 -1.74 -12.95
N THR A 268 11.23 -0.50 -12.48
CA THR A 268 12.33 0.42 -12.71
C THR A 268 12.65 1.16 -11.42
N LEU A 269 13.90 1.59 -11.24
CA LEU A 269 14.21 2.55 -10.18
C LEU A 269 13.64 3.92 -10.53
N VAL A 270 13.02 4.53 -9.53
CA VAL A 270 12.51 5.91 -9.57
C VAL A 270 13.20 6.76 -8.50
N ASP A 271 13.10 8.09 -8.61
CA ASP A 271 13.80 9.01 -7.71
C ASP A 271 12.81 9.59 -6.71
N HIS A 272 12.87 9.09 -5.48
CA HIS A 272 12.08 9.56 -4.35
C HIS A 272 12.99 10.21 -3.27
N GLY A 273 14.03 10.91 -3.72
CA GLY A 273 14.90 11.71 -2.88
C GLY A 273 15.65 10.88 -1.83
N GLN A 274 15.39 11.14 -0.54
CA GLN A 274 16.05 10.42 0.54
C GLN A 274 15.56 8.98 0.70
N MET A 275 14.41 8.63 0.12
CA MET A 275 13.88 7.29 0.21
C MET A 275 14.42 6.44 -0.93
N PHE A 276 15.26 5.47 -0.57
CA PHE A 276 15.92 4.58 -1.50
C PHE A 276 16.02 3.18 -0.90
N PRO A 277 15.82 2.11 -1.68
CA PRO A 277 15.34 2.13 -3.07
C PRO A 277 13.84 2.47 -3.17
N ALA A 278 13.44 3.02 -4.33
CA ALA A 278 12.05 3.24 -4.69
C ALA A 278 11.81 2.76 -6.13
N PHE A 279 10.64 2.15 -6.39
CA PHE A 279 10.32 1.51 -7.66
C PHE A 279 8.99 1.98 -8.25
N GLY A 280 8.98 2.07 -9.58
CA GLY A 280 7.76 1.98 -10.38
C GLY A 280 7.59 0.57 -10.93
N PHE A 281 6.35 0.13 -11.12
CA PHE A 281 6.01 -1.22 -11.60
C PHE A 281 5.17 -1.19 -12.87
N ARG A 282 5.41 -2.12 -13.78
CA ARG A 282 4.58 -2.37 -14.96
C ARG A 282 4.05 -3.80 -14.92
N PHE A 283 2.74 -3.92 -15.09
CA PHE A 283 2.01 -5.16 -15.26
C PHE A 283 1.61 -5.26 -16.72
N ASP A 284 2.12 -6.28 -17.41
CA ASP A 284 1.65 -6.67 -18.74
C ASP A 284 0.75 -7.91 -18.60
N THR A 285 -0.45 -7.85 -19.16
CA THR A 285 -1.44 -8.94 -19.19
C THR A 285 -1.88 -9.21 -20.62
N ASP A 286 -2.59 -10.32 -20.86
CA ASP A 286 -3.16 -10.61 -22.18
C ASP A 286 -4.15 -9.53 -22.68
N ASP A 287 -4.73 -8.74 -21.79
CA ASP A 287 -5.71 -7.72 -22.14
C ASP A 287 -5.07 -6.32 -22.32
N GLY A 288 -3.92 -6.05 -21.70
CA GLY A 288 -3.25 -4.75 -21.76
C GLY A 288 -2.26 -4.52 -20.61
N SER A 289 -1.89 -3.27 -20.37
CA SER A 289 -0.85 -2.91 -19.41
C SER A 289 -1.24 -1.82 -18.41
N VAL A 290 -0.76 -1.99 -17.17
CA VAL A 290 -0.93 -1.01 -16.09
C VAL A 290 0.43 -0.68 -15.49
N VAL A 291 0.73 0.61 -15.36
CA VAL A 291 2.01 1.08 -14.83
C VAL A 291 1.76 1.95 -13.62
N PHE A 292 2.48 1.70 -12.53
CA PHE A 292 2.44 2.47 -11.29
C PHE A 292 3.76 3.22 -11.14
N SER A 293 3.69 4.51 -10.85
CA SER A 293 4.88 5.35 -10.66
C SER A 293 5.66 5.01 -9.39
N GLY A 294 4.97 4.55 -8.34
CA GLY A 294 5.42 4.78 -6.96
C GLY A 294 5.45 6.28 -6.67
N ASP A 295 6.15 6.67 -5.61
CA ASP A 295 6.44 8.08 -5.37
C ASP A 295 7.74 8.44 -6.09
N THR A 296 7.74 9.54 -6.82
CA THR A 296 8.88 9.97 -7.63
C THR A 296 8.78 11.40 -8.11
N THR A 297 9.93 12.05 -8.27
CA THR A 297 10.09 13.19 -9.20
C THR A 297 10.00 12.73 -10.67
N VAL A 298 10.06 13.65 -11.63
CA VAL A 298 10.07 13.32 -13.06
C VAL A 298 11.22 12.36 -13.38
N SER A 299 10.86 11.14 -13.79
CA SER A 299 11.80 10.05 -13.99
C SER A 299 11.78 9.56 -15.44
N ASP A 300 12.94 9.64 -16.11
CA ASP A 300 13.10 9.10 -17.48
C ASP A 300 12.98 7.57 -17.50
N ASN A 301 13.46 6.91 -16.44
CA ASN A 301 13.28 5.48 -16.21
C ASN A 301 11.79 5.10 -16.17
N LEU A 302 10.96 5.90 -15.49
CA LEU A 302 9.51 5.67 -15.44
C LEU A 302 8.86 5.92 -16.81
N VAL A 303 9.28 6.96 -17.53
CA VAL A 303 8.78 7.24 -18.89
C VAL A 303 9.03 6.05 -19.81
N ASP A 304 10.22 5.45 -19.77
CA ASP A 304 10.53 4.26 -20.58
C ASP A 304 9.71 3.05 -20.15
N LEU A 305 9.62 2.79 -18.83
CA LEU A 305 8.81 1.71 -18.30
C LEU A 305 7.34 1.85 -18.74
N ALA A 306 6.83 3.08 -18.73
CA ALA A 306 5.46 3.42 -19.08
C ALA A 306 5.16 3.45 -20.60
N GLY A 307 6.16 3.17 -21.45
CA GLY A 307 6.04 3.23 -22.91
C GLY A 307 4.79 2.53 -23.44
N ASP A 308 3.92 3.32 -24.09
CA ASP A 308 2.66 2.92 -24.73
C ASP A 308 1.71 2.11 -23.85
N CYS A 309 1.71 2.36 -22.52
CA CYS A 309 0.83 1.62 -21.62
C CYS A 309 -0.65 2.04 -21.73
N ASP A 310 -1.57 1.13 -21.41
CA ASP A 310 -3.01 1.44 -21.43
C ASP A 310 -3.43 2.35 -20.27
N VAL A 311 -2.80 2.16 -19.11
CA VAL A 311 -3.07 2.93 -17.88
C VAL A 311 -1.77 3.25 -17.18
N LEU A 312 -1.48 4.55 -17.01
CA LEU A 312 -0.46 5.05 -16.12
C LEU A 312 -1.13 5.58 -14.84
N VAL A 313 -0.92 4.88 -13.73
CA VAL A 313 -1.27 5.30 -12.37
C VAL A 313 -0.09 6.11 -11.81
N HIS A 314 -0.28 7.40 -11.62
CA HIS A 314 0.81 8.31 -11.25
C HIS A 314 0.48 9.11 -9.99
N GLU A 315 1.44 9.21 -9.08
CA GLU A 315 1.40 10.13 -7.94
C GLU A 315 1.24 11.59 -8.39
N VAL A 316 0.66 12.43 -7.53
CA VAL A 316 0.57 13.86 -7.82
C VAL A 316 0.56 14.72 -6.57
N ILE A 317 1.47 15.71 -6.56
CA ILE A 317 1.53 16.73 -5.51
C ILE A 317 1.10 18.11 -6.02
N ASP A 318 0.35 18.85 -5.19
CA ASP A 318 0.01 20.26 -5.45
C ASP A 318 1.10 21.19 -4.89
N GLN A 319 2.02 21.61 -5.77
CA GLN A 319 3.14 22.46 -5.38
C GLN A 319 2.71 23.77 -4.70
N ALA A 320 1.69 24.45 -5.25
CA ALA A 320 1.24 25.73 -4.70
C ALA A 320 0.65 25.58 -3.28
N TRP A 321 -0.06 24.48 -3.03
CA TRP A 321 -0.54 24.17 -1.68
C TRP A 321 0.63 23.88 -0.71
N VAL A 322 1.64 23.12 -1.16
CA VAL A 322 2.81 22.78 -0.35
C VAL A 322 3.57 24.04 0.05
N GLU A 323 3.87 24.91 -0.92
CA GLU A 323 4.55 26.19 -0.69
C GLU A 323 3.77 27.06 0.31
N GLN A 324 2.46 27.19 0.14
CA GLN A 324 1.62 27.97 1.04
C GLN A 324 1.58 27.38 2.46
N SER A 325 1.45 26.06 2.57
CA SER A 325 1.34 25.37 3.86
C SER A 325 2.64 25.44 4.64
N ILE A 326 3.78 25.23 3.98
CA ILE A 326 5.10 25.34 4.59
C ILE A 326 5.42 26.78 4.99
N ALA A 327 5.06 27.77 4.15
CA ALA A 327 5.23 29.18 4.49
C ALA A 327 4.52 29.55 5.81
N ALA A 328 3.36 28.95 6.06
CA ALA A 328 2.54 29.18 7.26
C ALA A 328 3.06 28.47 8.55
N LEU A 329 4.02 27.54 8.44
CA LEU A 329 4.53 26.82 9.61
C LEU A 329 5.30 27.75 10.57
N PRO A 330 5.07 27.64 11.90
CA PRO A 330 5.79 28.42 12.92
C PRO A 330 7.14 27.76 13.26
N VAL A 331 7.96 27.46 12.24
CA VAL A 331 9.28 26.81 12.37
C VAL A 331 10.36 27.65 11.68
N PRO A 332 11.66 27.45 12.01
CA PRO A 332 12.75 28.15 11.35
C PRO A 332 12.76 27.95 9.82
N GLN A 333 13.28 28.94 9.07
CA GLN A 333 13.34 28.89 7.60
C GLN A 333 14.09 27.65 7.10
N GLU A 334 15.16 27.27 7.79
CA GLU A 334 15.94 26.07 7.50
C GLU A 334 15.12 24.77 7.53
N THR A 335 14.17 24.67 8.46
CA THR A 335 13.21 23.55 8.54
C THR A 335 12.22 23.61 7.37
N LYS A 336 11.76 24.80 7.00
CA LYS A 336 10.87 25.01 5.83
C LYS A 336 11.55 24.59 4.53
N ASP A 337 12.82 24.96 4.34
CA ASP A 337 13.60 24.59 3.16
C ASP A 337 13.78 23.07 3.06
N GLY A 338 13.97 22.40 4.20
CA GLY A 338 13.99 20.93 4.28
C GLY A 338 12.67 20.29 3.85
N TYR A 339 11.53 20.83 4.29
CA TYR A 339 10.22 20.36 3.85
C TYR A 339 9.98 20.58 2.35
N ILE A 340 10.35 21.75 1.82
CA ILE A 340 10.20 22.02 0.38
C ILE A 340 11.07 21.08 -0.45
N ASN A 341 12.33 20.89 -0.05
CA ASN A 341 13.23 19.96 -0.72
C ASN A 341 12.69 18.53 -0.70
N HIS A 342 12.17 18.06 0.44
CA HIS A 342 11.59 16.73 0.54
C HIS A 342 10.31 16.58 -0.30
N MET A 343 9.37 17.51 -0.18
CA MET A 343 8.04 17.40 -0.79
C MET A 343 8.03 17.75 -2.28
N ILE A 344 8.77 18.76 -2.74
CA ILE A 344 8.77 19.14 -4.16
C ILE A 344 9.91 18.48 -4.92
N GLY A 345 11.05 18.25 -4.27
CA GLY A 345 12.21 17.60 -4.90
C GLY A 345 12.03 16.11 -5.16
N SER A 346 11.10 15.46 -4.45
CA SER A 346 10.95 13.98 -4.48
C SER A 346 9.61 13.50 -5.05
N HIS A 347 8.78 14.41 -5.59
CA HIS A 347 7.43 14.13 -6.08
C HIS A 347 7.15 14.83 -7.41
N THR A 348 6.11 14.40 -8.12
CA THR A 348 5.73 14.93 -9.43
C THR A 348 4.54 15.87 -9.30
N THR A 349 4.69 17.10 -9.78
CA THR A 349 3.65 18.12 -9.62
C THR A 349 2.51 17.99 -10.62
N ILE A 350 1.38 18.64 -10.32
CA ILE A 350 0.24 18.81 -11.24
C ILE A 350 0.70 19.31 -12.62
N GLU A 351 1.64 20.26 -12.67
CA GLU A 351 2.17 20.85 -13.90
C GLU A 351 3.14 19.93 -14.67
N GLN A 352 3.60 18.83 -14.06
CA GLN A 352 4.56 17.89 -14.63
C GLN A 352 3.91 16.58 -15.09
N VAL A 353 2.98 16.03 -14.30
CA VAL A 353 2.46 14.67 -14.48
C VAL A 353 1.86 14.41 -15.88
N GLY A 354 1.13 15.38 -16.44
CA GLY A 354 0.59 15.28 -17.80
C GLY A 354 1.67 15.18 -18.88
N LYS A 355 2.82 15.84 -18.68
CA LYS A 355 3.96 15.76 -19.59
C LYS A 355 4.64 14.40 -19.51
N VAL A 356 4.72 13.80 -18.32
CA VAL A 356 5.21 12.42 -18.13
C VAL A 356 4.33 11.45 -18.91
N ALA A 357 3.01 11.51 -18.70
CA ALA A 357 2.05 10.66 -19.42
C ALA A 357 2.12 10.84 -20.94
N ARG A 358 2.23 12.09 -21.42
CA ARG A 358 2.40 12.37 -22.86
C ARG A 358 3.70 11.80 -23.40
N ARG A 359 4.82 11.94 -22.68
CA ARG A 359 6.13 11.41 -23.11
C ARG A 359 6.13 9.88 -23.15
N ALA A 360 5.42 9.24 -22.23
CA ALA A 360 5.27 7.79 -22.18
C ALA A 360 4.34 7.24 -23.26
N GLY A 361 3.53 8.07 -23.93
CA GLY A 361 2.51 7.58 -24.87
C GLY A 361 1.34 6.86 -24.18
N ALA A 362 1.10 7.13 -22.89
CA ALA A 362 0.07 6.44 -22.13
C ALA A 362 -1.33 6.67 -22.74
N GLY A 363 -2.18 5.63 -22.74
CA GLY A 363 -3.57 5.73 -23.20
C GLY A 363 -4.45 6.50 -22.21
N ARG A 364 -4.24 6.28 -20.91
CA ARG A 364 -4.95 6.95 -19.82
C ARG A 364 -4.01 7.29 -18.68
N LEU A 365 -4.18 8.48 -18.11
CA LEU A 365 -3.52 8.93 -16.90
C LEU A 365 -4.51 8.87 -15.73
N VAL A 366 -4.27 7.99 -14.79
CA VAL A 366 -5.02 7.87 -13.54
C VAL A 366 -4.19 8.52 -12.44
N LEU A 367 -4.69 9.63 -11.89
CA LEU A 367 -4.02 10.30 -10.78
C LEU A 367 -4.30 9.54 -9.49
N ASN A 368 -3.24 9.31 -8.72
CA ASN A 368 -3.25 8.63 -7.44
C ASN A 368 -2.33 9.36 -6.45
N HIS A 369 -2.24 8.88 -5.21
CA HIS A 369 -1.36 9.45 -4.17
C HIS A 369 -1.47 10.98 -4.11
N PHE A 370 -2.67 11.45 -3.75
CA PHE A 370 -2.96 12.88 -3.73
C PHE A 370 -2.35 13.53 -2.51
N SER A 371 -1.38 14.42 -2.72
CA SER A 371 -0.77 15.23 -1.67
C SER A 371 -1.02 16.72 -1.91
N PRO A 372 -1.89 17.39 -1.13
CA PRO A 372 -2.66 16.87 0.00
C PRO A 372 -3.97 16.16 -0.42
N GLY A 373 -4.45 15.20 0.38
CA GLY A 373 -5.59 14.34 -0.01
C GLY A 373 -6.98 14.99 0.02
N HIS A 374 -7.14 16.19 0.58
CA HIS A 374 -8.45 16.84 0.79
C HIS A 374 -8.85 17.85 -0.30
N LEU A 375 -8.01 18.07 -1.32
CA LEU A 375 -8.35 19.00 -2.40
C LEU A 375 -9.40 18.41 -3.34
N PRO A 376 -10.33 19.24 -3.87
CA PRO A 376 -11.39 18.79 -4.75
C PRO A 376 -10.86 18.37 -6.14
N ASP A 377 -11.53 17.42 -6.79
CA ASP A 377 -11.18 16.91 -8.13
C ASP A 377 -10.91 17.99 -9.18
N GLY A 378 -11.64 19.11 -9.12
CA GLY A 378 -11.45 20.23 -10.05
C GLY A 378 -10.01 20.79 -10.03
N ARG A 379 -9.33 20.70 -8.88
CA ARG A 379 -7.92 21.07 -8.74
C ARG A 379 -7.03 20.10 -9.50
N TRP A 380 -7.24 18.80 -9.31
CA TRP A 380 -6.43 17.72 -9.89
C TRP A 380 -6.58 17.60 -11.41
N ARG A 381 -7.75 17.93 -11.96
CA ARG A 381 -7.98 17.91 -13.41
C ARG A 381 -7.03 18.81 -14.22
N ARG A 382 -6.38 19.79 -13.57
CA ARG A 382 -5.33 20.61 -14.18
C ARG A 382 -4.14 19.79 -14.68
N ALA A 383 -3.89 18.62 -14.10
CA ALA A 383 -2.87 17.68 -14.54
C ALA A 383 -2.97 17.28 -16.02
N GLY A 384 -4.19 17.34 -16.59
CA GLY A 384 -4.44 17.00 -17.98
C GLY A 384 -4.13 18.07 -19.01
N ARG A 385 -3.66 19.26 -18.62
CA ARG A 385 -3.40 20.36 -19.60
C ARG A 385 -2.47 19.94 -20.74
N ASP A 386 -1.47 19.13 -20.44
CA ASP A 386 -0.43 18.72 -21.39
C ASP A 386 -0.59 17.28 -21.89
N PHE A 387 -1.75 16.64 -21.65
CA PHE A 387 -2.01 15.26 -22.02
C PHE A 387 -3.32 15.16 -22.80
N ALA A 388 -3.25 14.69 -24.05
CA ALA A 388 -4.41 14.56 -24.92
C ALA A 388 -5.28 13.33 -24.60
N GLY A 389 -4.72 12.34 -23.89
CA GLY A 389 -5.46 11.16 -23.44
C GLY A 389 -6.41 11.46 -22.28
N GLN A 390 -7.11 10.42 -21.82
CA GLN A 390 -8.07 10.58 -20.72
C GLN A 390 -7.34 10.76 -19.39
N VAL A 391 -7.66 11.83 -18.66
CA VAL A 391 -7.23 12.03 -17.26
C VAL A 391 -8.36 11.68 -16.30
N VAL A 392 -8.06 10.79 -15.36
CA VAL A 392 -8.97 10.29 -14.34
C VAL A 392 -8.41 10.67 -12.96
N PRO A 393 -8.99 11.65 -12.25
CA PRO A 393 -8.73 11.80 -10.83
C PRO A 393 -9.23 10.55 -10.11
N GLY A 394 -8.30 9.74 -9.57
CA GLY A 394 -8.62 8.53 -8.85
C GLY A 394 -9.50 8.81 -7.63
N ARG A 395 -10.31 7.81 -7.27
CA ARG A 395 -11.08 7.78 -6.03
C ARG A 395 -10.99 6.38 -5.46
N ASP A 396 -11.12 6.29 -4.16
CA ASP A 396 -11.14 5.01 -3.47
C ASP A 396 -12.28 4.14 -3.99
N LEU A 397 -12.01 2.85 -4.05
CA LEU A 397 -12.85 1.79 -4.61
C LEU A 397 -13.18 1.98 -6.12
N MET A 398 -12.52 2.91 -6.81
CA MET A 398 -12.71 3.10 -8.24
C MET A 398 -12.19 1.89 -9.02
N GLN A 399 -13.00 1.35 -9.93
CA GLN A 399 -12.63 0.24 -10.81
C GLN A 399 -12.55 0.69 -12.27
N ILE A 400 -11.43 0.38 -12.92
CA ILE A 400 -11.10 0.81 -14.27
C ILE A 400 -10.76 -0.44 -15.10
N GLY A 401 -11.53 -0.71 -16.15
CA GLY A 401 -11.22 -1.80 -17.08
C GLY A 401 -9.97 -1.48 -17.90
N VAL A 402 -9.10 -2.47 -18.13
CA VAL A 402 -7.84 -2.36 -18.88
C VAL A 402 -8.00 -3.05 -20.24
N GLY A 403 -7.46 -2.44 -21.30
CA GLY A 403 -7.59 -2.96 -22.66
C GLY A 403 -8.99 -2.81 -23.24
N ARG A 404 -9.49 -3.86 -23.91
CA ARG A 404 -10.81 -3.86 -24.57
C ARG A 404 -11.84 -4.62 -23.73
N LYS A 405 -13.08 -4.13 -23.77
CA LYS A 405 -14.24 -4.80 -23.18
C LYS A 405 -14.54 -6.10 -23.94
N LYS A 406 -14.71 -7.20 -23.23
CA LYS A 406 -15.18 -8.48 -23.76
C LYS A 406 -16.71 -8.42 -23.90
N HIS A 407 -17.21 -8.83 -25.07
CA HIS A 407 -18.63 -8.77 -25.43
C HIS A 407 -19.42 -9.96 -24.88
#